data_AF-A0A6A4HUA8-F1
#
_entry.id   AF-A0A6A4HUA8-F1
#
_cell.length_a   1.000
_cell.length_b   1.000
_cell.length_c   1.000
_cell.angle_alpha   90.00
_cell.angle_beta   90.00
_cell.angle_gamma   90.00
#
_symmetry.space_group_name_H-M   'P 1'
#
loop_
_entity.id
_entity.type
_entity.pdbx_description
1 polymer ?
#
loop_
_entity_poly.entity_id
_entity_poly.type
_entity_poly.pdbx_seq_one_letter_code
_entity_poly.pdbx_strand_id
1 'polypeptide(L)'
;MQVFEYAFPMCLSDKRIESITLSWPNLERLVITPTANVMVRDIDPHRDIATLNSLSYFIQNCRKLEYLAVPVQVHSPLPDILPDPTSLAHPLHTFQCTLPGDIIDLGGVAERLARVFPSLTLVSGNFAL
;
A
#
# COMPACT_ATOMS: atom_id res chain seq x y z
N MET A 1 -22.19 4.76 3.02
CA MET A 1 -20.82 4.50 2.53
C MET A 1 -19.98 5.72 2.88
N GLN A 2 -19.04 5.60 3.82
CA GLN A 2 -18.14 6.70 4.17
C GLN A 2 -16.86 6.52 3.35
N VAL A 3 -16.66 7.42 2.39
CA VAL A 3 -15.44 7.47 1.60
C VAL A 3 -14.49 8.44 2.29
N PHE A 4 -13.37 7.95 2.81
CA PHE A 4 -12.33 8.80 3.37
C PHE A 4 -11.25 9.03 2.31
N GLU A 5 -11.38 10.14 1.59
CA GLU A 5 -10.37 10.62 0.66
C GLU A 5 -9.58 11.74 1.34
N TYR A 6 -8.29 11.50 1.58
CA TYR A 6 -7.42 12.49 2.18
C TYR A 6 -6.09 12.53 1.42
N ALA A 7 -5.83 13.65 0.75
CA ALA A 7 -4.54 13.91 0.13
C ALA A 7 -3.52 14.25 1.23
N PHE A 8 -2.64 13.29 1.55
CA PHE A 8 -1.56 13.56 2.50
C PHE A 8 -0.46 14.37 1.81
N PRO A 9 0.01 15.47 2.42
CA PRO A 9 1.08 16.27 1.88
C PRO A 9 2.46 15.60 2.04
N MET A 10 2.53 14.32 2.40
CA MET A 10 3.77 13.58 2.66
C MET A 10 3.56 12.10 2.33
N CYS A 11 4.62 11.45 1.84
CA CYS A 11 4.69 9.99 1.83
C CYS A 11 4.55 9.47 3.27
N LEU A 12 3.87 8.33 3.45
CA LEU A 12 3.75 7.69 4.75
C LEU A 12 4.83 6.62 4.87
N SER A 13 5.44 6.48 6.05
CA SER A 13 6.30 5.34 6.38
C SER A 13 5.48 4.12 6.83
N ASP A 14 6.09 2.94 6.87
CA ASP A 14 5.44 1.70 7.35
C ASP A 14 4.84 1.86 8.76
N LYS A 15 5.59 2.50 9.67
CA LYS A 15 5.12 2.80 11.04
C LYS A 15 3.89 3.69 11.06
N ARG A 16 3.80 4.64 10.12
CA ARG A 16 2.66 5.55 10.03
C ARG A 16 1.43 4.83 9.48
N ILE A 17 1.63 3.94 8.50
CA ILE A 17 0.57 3.07 7.99
C ILE A 17 0.06 2.13 9.10
N GLU A 18 0.95 1.48 9.84
CA GLU A 18 0.58 0.64 10.99
C GLU A 18 -0.34 1.41 11.96
N SER A 19 0.08 2.60 12.40
CA SER A 19 -0.70 3.45 13.30
C SER A 19 -2.08 3.83 12.73
N ILE A 20 -2.16 4.13 11.43
CA ILE A 20 -3.41 4.43 10.73
C ILE A 20 -4.35 3.22 10.73
N THR A 21 -3.84 2.04 10.36
CA THR A 21 -4.66 0.83 10.25
C THR A 21 -5.21 0.39 11.61
N LEU A 22 -4.43 0.56 12.69
CA LEU A 22 -4.89 0.34 14.06
C LEU A 22 -5.99 1.32 14.50
N SER A 23 -5.92 2.57 14.01
CA SER A 23 -6.88 3.62 14.38
C SER A 23 -8.21 3.50 13.61
N TRP A 24 -8.19 2.93 12.40
CA TRP A 24 -9.34 2.81 11.52
C TRP A 24 -9.59 1.35 11.08
N PRO A 25 -10.01 0.47 12.01
CA PRO A 25 -10.21 -0.96 11.69
C PRO A 25 -11.39 -1.23 10.74
N ASN A 26 -12.33 -0.28 10.62
CA ASN A 26 -13.50 -0.37 9.72
C ASN A 26 -13.26 0.31 8.36
N LEU A 27 -12.02 0.61 8.00
CA LEU A 27 -11.69 1.26 6.74
C LEU A 27 -12.07 0.37 5.54
N GLU A 28 -12.92 0.90 4.64
CA GLU A 28 -13.35 0.21 3.42
C GLU A 28 -12.58 0.69 2.19
N ARG A 29 -12.23 1.98 2.14
CA ARG A 29 -11.48 2.60 1.05
C ARG A 29 -10.46 3.57 1.60
N LEU A 30 -9.24 3.51 1.08
CA LEU A 30 -8.17 4.45 1.38
C LEU A 30 -7.50 4.94 0.10
N VAL A 31 -7.40 6.25 -0.04
CA VAL A 31 -6.63 6.91 -1.09
C VAL A 31 -5.64 7.86 -0.45
N ILE A 32 -4.36 7.63 -0.69
CA ILE A 32 -3.26 8.51 -0.32
C ILE A 32 -2.56 8.88 -1.62
N THR A 33 -2.66 10.16 -1.98
CA THR A 33 -1.96 10.71 -3.14
C THR A 33 -0.93 11.71 -2.64
N PRO A 34 0.37 11.52 -2.93
CA PRO A 34 1.37 12.51 -2.57
C PRO A 34 1.12 13.79 -3.38
N THR A 35 1.13 14.94 -2.71
CA THR A 35 1.04 16.23 -3.41
C THR A 35 2.32 16.50 -4.20
N ALA A 36 2.19 16.92 -5.46
CA ALA A 36 3.30 17.12 -6.42
C ALA A 36 4.42 18.08 -5.95
N ASN A 37 4.19 18.85 -4.88
CA ASN A 37 5.14 19.82 -4.33
C ASN A 37 6.04 19.31 -3.21
N VAL A 38 5.90 18.05 -2.78
CA VAL A 38 6.91 17.47 -1.87
C VAL A 38 8.12 17.16 -2.72
N MET A 39 9.06 18.10 -2.77
CA MET A 39 10.32 17.91 -3.47
C MET A 39 10.93 16.61 -2.96
N VAL A 40 10.98 15.62 -3.86
CA VAL A 40 11.65 14.31 -3.74
C VAL A 40 13.13 14.44 -3.30
N ARG A 41 13.64 15.67 -3.17
CA ARG A 41 14.99 16.00 -2.72
C ARG A 41 15.21 15.81 -1.22
N ASP A 42 14.18 15.96 -0.38
CA ASP A 42 14.33 15.91 1.09
C ASP A 42 13.73 14.65 1.75
N ILE A 43 13.07 13.79 0.98
CA ILE A 43 12.57 12.50 1.48
C ILE A 43 13.72 11.50 1.37
N ASP A 44 14.15 10.93 2.51
CA ASP A 44 15.02 9.75 2.48
C ASP A 44 14.16 8.56 1.99
N PRO A 45 14.36 8.06 0.76
CA PRO A 45 13.55 6.98 0.21
C PRO A 45 13.69 5.68 1.00
N HIS A 46 14.69 5.57 1.89
CA HIS A 46 14.90 4.41 2.74
C HIS A 46 14.25 4.51 4.12
N ARG A 47 13.72 5.67 4.51
CA ARG A 47 13.14 5.88 5.86
C ARG A 47 11.71 6.38 5.87
N ASP A 48 11.33 7.15 4.85
CA ASP A 48 10.11 7.96 4.91
C ASP A 48 9.04 7.52 3.90
N ILE A 49 9.29 6.47 3.13
CA ILE A 49 8.33 5.90 2.17
C ILE A 49 7.93 4.49 2.60
N ALA A 50 6.62 4.23 2.58
CA ALA A 50 6.04 2.94 2.86
C ALA A 50 6.59 1.91 1.88
N THR A 51 6.77 0.70 2.35
CA THR A 51 7.23 -0.43 1.55
C THR A 51 6.04 -1.34 1.22
N LEU A 52 6.27 -2.39 0.44
CA LEU A 52 5.25 -3.43 0.27
C LEU A 52 4.90 -4.14 1.59
N ASN A 53 5.73 -4.03 2.63
CA ASN A 53 5.47 -4.63 3.95
C ASN A 53 4.27 -3.99 4.64
N SER A 54 4.03 -2.71 4.36
CA SER A 54 2.86 -1.97 4.84
C SER A 54 1.52 -2.65 4.54
N LEU A 55 1.45 -3.43 3.45
CA LEU A 55 0.25 -4.14 3.03
C LEU A 55 -0.22 -5.16 4.09
N SER A 56 0.70 -5.74 4.86
CA SER A 56 0.38 -6.68 5.94
C SER A 56 -0.47 -6.04 7.05
N TYR A 57 -0.23 -4.76 7.38
CA TYR A 57 -0.99 -4.05 8.40
C TYR A 57 -2.45 -3.84 8.00
N PHE A 58 -2.70 -3.52 6.72
CA PHE A 58 -4.06 -3.40 6.20
C PHE A 58 -4.81 -4.71 6.31
N ILE A 59 -4.17 -5.84 5.98
CA ILE A 59 -4.80 -7.16 6.06
C ILE A 59 -5.13 -7.52 7.50
N GLN A 60 -4.22 -7.22 8.43
CA GLN A 60 -4.39 -7.59 9.83
C GLN A 60 -5.49 -6.76 10.49
N ASN A 61 -5.49 -5.45 10.25
CA ASN A 61 -6.27 -4.49 11.03
C ASN A 61 -7.53 -3.97 10.30
N CYS A 62 -7.52 -3.88 8.97
CA CYS A 62 -8.59 -3.28 8.16
C CYS A 62 -9.37 -4.34 7.36
N ARG A 63 -10.08 -5.25 8.04
CA ARG A 63 -10.73 -6.44 7.44
C ARG A 63 -11.84 -6.15 6.42
N LYS A 64 -12.28 -4.90 6.30
CA LYS A 64 -13.31 -4.45 5.34
C LYS A 64 -12.73 -3.71 4.14
N LEU A 65 -11.40 -3.61 4.04
CA LEU A 65 -10.76 -2.79 3.03
C LEU A 65 -10.88 -3.42 1.64
N GLU A 66 -11.63 -2.76 0.78
CA GLU A 66 -11.91 -3.16 -0.61
C GLU A 66 -10.99 -2.45 -1.61
N TYR A 67 -10.67 -1.18 -1.34
CA TYR A 67 -9.89 -0.33 -2.24
C TYR A 67 -8.74 0.34 -1.52
N LEU A 68 -7.53 0.19 -2.07
CA LEU A 68 -6.32 0.79 -1.54
C LEU A 68 -5.53 1.48 -2.66
N ALA A 69 -5.29 2.77 -2.51
CA ALA A 69 -4.38 3.53 -3.36
C ALA A 69 -3.36 4.24 -2.47
N VAL A 70 -2.10 3.81 -2.49
CA VAL A 70 -1.04 4.38 -1.63
C VAL A 70 0.32 4.38 -2.34
N PRO A 71 1.18 5.37 -2.07
CA PRO A 71 2.55 5.33 -2.56
C PRO A 71 3.35 4.31 -1.74
N VAL A 72 3.97 3.34 -2.41
CA VAL A 72 4.80 2.30 -1.78
C VAL A 72 6.07 2.04 -2.58
N GLN A 73 7.23 1.99 -1.94
CA GLN A 73 8.52 1.65 -2.52
C GLN A 73 8.56 0.17 -2.93
N VAL A 74 8.87 -0.08 -4.21
CA VAL A 74 8.87 -1.43 -4.80
C VAL A 74 10.19 -2.18 -4.61
N HIS A 75 11.29 -1.47 -4.35
CA HIS A 75 12.61 -2.08 -4.10
C HIS A 75 12.82 -2.58 -2.66
N SER A 76 11.78 -2.60 -1.82
CA SER A 76 11.93 -3.12 -0.46
C SER A 76 12.06 -4.65 -0.45
N PRO A 77 12.78 -5.21 0.52
CA PRO A 77 12.65 -6.64 0.82
C PRO A 77 11.19 -6.94 1.18
N LEU A 78 10.74 -8.16 0.85
CA LEU A 78 9.42 -8.66 1.24
C LEU A 78 9.29 -8.74 2.76
N PRO A 79 8.06 -8.70 3.29
CA PRO A 79 7.86 -9.08 4.67
C PRO A 79 7.97 -10.60 4.72
N ASP A 80 8.93 -11.10 5.51
CA ASP A 80 9.08 -12.55 5.75
C ASP A 80 7.82 -13.17 6.39
N ILE A 81 6.97 -12.32 6.96
CA ILE A 81 5.76 -12.69 7.69
C ILE A 81 4.57 -12.32 6.82
N LEU A 82 4.25 -13.19 5.86
CA LEU A 82 2.91 -13.16 5.25
C LEU A 82 1.96 -13.92 6.16
N PRO A 83 0.81 -13.32 6.55
CA PRO A 83 -0.19 -14.05 7.31
C PRO A 83 -0.63 -15.28 6.50
N ASP A 84 -0.85 -16.39 7.21
CA ASP A 84 -1.23 -17.66 6.64
C ASP A 84 -2.45 -17.47 5.70
N PRO A 85 -2.40 -17.88 4.41
CA PRO A 85 -3.46 -17.65 3.41
C PRO A 85 -4.81 -18.29 3.76
N THR A 86 -4.90 -18.99 4.89
CA THR A 86 -6.13 -19.53 5.46
C THR A 86 -7.00 -18.47 6.16
N SER A 87 -6.49 -17.26 6.38
CA SER A 87 -7.29 -16.14 6.92
C SER A 87 -8.14 -15.51 5.82
N LEU A 88 -9.41 -15.95 5.74
CA LEU A 88 -10.57 -15.26 5.12
C LEU A 88 -10.22 -14.31 3.97
N ALA A 89 -10.50 -14.74 2.72
CA ALA A 89 -10.34 -13.97 1.49
C ALA A 89 -10.57 -12.46 1.72
N HIS A 90 -9.47 -11.72 1.93
CA HIS A 90 -9.53 -10.31 2.25
C HIS A 90 -10.27 -9.60 1.09
N PRO A 91 -11.21 -8.66 1.36
CA PRO A 91 -12.06 -8.10 0.31
C PRO A 91 -11.34 -7.12 -0.62
N LEU A 92 -10.02 -6.93 -0.45
CA LEU A 92 -9.21 -6.05 -1.27
C LEU A 92 -9.14 -6.60 -2.70
N HIS A 93 -9.88 -5.96 -3.59
CA HIS A 93 -9.94 -6.28 -5.01
C HIS A 93 -9.19 -5.29 -5.90
N THR A 94 -8.88 -4.09 -5.41
CA THR A 94 -8.18 -3.06 -6.18
C THR A 94 -7.04 -2.47 -5.36
N PHE A 95 -5.83 -2.56 -5.90
CA PHE A 95 -4.63 -1.93 -5.36
C PHE A 95 -4.00 -1.01 -6.40
N GLN A 96 -3.81 0.26 -6.03
CA GLN A 96 -3.11 1.23 -6.85
C GLN A 96 -1.85 1.70 -6.13
N CYS A 97 -0.72 1.65 -6.83
CA CYS A 97 0.54 2.17 -6.32
C CYS A 97 0.96 3.41 -7.13
N THR A 98 1.37 4.48 -6.46
CA THR A 98 1.99 5.63 -7.12
C THR A 98 3.44 5.69 -6.72
N LEU A 99 4.34 5.66 -7.69
CA LEU A 99 5.78 5.58 -7.46
C LEU A 99 6.53 6.66 -8.22
N PRO A 100 7.55 7.26 -7.61
CA PRO A 100 8.75 7.70 -8.32
C PRO A 100 9.69 6.49 -8.52
N GLY A 101 10.01 6.15 -9.77
CA GLY A 101 11.05 5.16 -10.13
C GLY A 101 10.59 3.94 -10.93
N ASP A 102 11.55 3.19 -11.47
CA ASP A 102 11.34 2.01 -12.32
C ASP A 102 11.08 0.73 -11.50
N ILE A 103 10.03 -0.02 -11.85
CA ILE A 103 9.82 -1.37 -11.29
C ILE A 103 10.78 -2.34 -12.00
N ILE A 104 11.85 -2.74 -11.31
CA ILE A 104 12.86 -3.66 -11.85
C ILE A 104 12.35 -5.12 -11.92
N ASP A 105 11.41 -5.53 -11.06
CA ASP A 105 10.89 -6.90 -10.98
C ASP A 105 9.35 -6.94 -10.89
N LEU A 106 8.68 -6.65 -12.02
CA LEU A 106 7.22 -6.63 -12.10
C LEU A 106 6.61 -8.01 -11.80
N GLY A 107 7.25 -9.08 -12.29
CA GLY A 107 6.79 -10.46 -12.10
C GLY A 107 6.80 -10.86 -10.63
N GLY A 108 7.92 -10.60 -9.94
CA GLY A 108 8.02 -10.83 -8.50
C GLY A 108 6.95 -10.05 -7.73
N VAL A 109 6.75 -8.76 -8.01
CA VAL A 109 5.71 -7.94 -7.37
C VAL A 109 4.31 -8.52 -7.58
N ALA A 110 3.98 -8.95 -8.80
CA ALA A 110 2.68 -9.54 -9.12
C ALA A 110 2.43 -10.86 -8.36
N GLU A 111 3.41 -11.78 -8.35
CA GLU A 111 3.30 -13.03 -7.58
C GLU A 111 3.14 -12.78 -6.08
N ARG A 112 3.87 -11.79 -5.56
CA ARG A 112 3.77 -11.37 -4.15
C ARG A 112 2.37 -10.86 -3.83
N LEU A 113 1.83 -9.96 -4.64
CA LEU A 113 0.47 -9.43 -4.46
C LEU A 113 -0.59 -10.53 -4.57
N ALA A 114 -0.46 -11.46 -5.52
CA ALA A 114 -1.40 -12.56 -5.70
C ALA A 114 -1.43 -13.50 -4.48
N ARG A 115 -0.29 -13.74 -3.82
CA ARG A 115 -0.22 -14.56 -2.61
C ARG A 115 -0.89 -13.87 -1.42
N VAL A 116 -0.75 -12.56 -1.32
CA VAL A 116 -1.20 -11.75 -0.18
C VAL A 116 -2.67 -11.37 -0.30
N PHE A 117 -3.13 -11.12 -1.53
CA PHE A 117 -4.48 -10.70 -1.85
C PHE A 117 -5.05 -11.60 -2.94
N PRO A 118 -5.55 -12.80 -2.59
CA PRO A 118 -6.11 -13.72 -3.57
C PRO A 118 -7.35 -13.14 -4.27
N SER A 119 -8.04 -12.18 -3.66
CA SER A 119 -9.19 -11.47 -4.22
C SER A 119 -8.82 -10.31 -5.15
N LEU A 120 -7.53 -10.02 -5.32
CA LEU A 120 -7.05 -8.87 -6.09
C LEU A 120 -7.29 -9.09 -7.58
N THR A 121 -8.16 -8.27 -8.17
CA THR A 121 -8.50 -8.34 -9.60
C THR A 121 -7.82 -7.24 -10.41
N LEU A 122 -7.45 -6.13 -9.76
CA LEU A 122 -6.81 -4.99 -10.41
C LEU A 122 -5.61 -4.50 -9.60
N VAL A 123 -4.46 -4.49 -10.26
CA VAL A 123 -3.25 -3.78 -9.84
C VAL A 123 -2.92 -2.75 -10.89
N SER A 124 -2.83 -1.48 -10.51
CA SER A 124 -2.37 -0.43 -11.41
C SER A 124 -1.32 0.45 -10.74
N GLY A 125 -0.50 1.10 -11.57
CA GLY A 125 0.43 2.10 -11.10
C GLY A 125 0.47 3.31 -12.01
N ASN A 126 0.51 4.49 -11.40
CA ASN A 126 0.78 5.74 -12.11
C ASN A 126 2.23 6.14 -11.82
N PHE A 127 3.03 6.10 -12.88
CA PHE A 127 4.44 6.51 -12.89
C PHE A 127 4.48 7.94 -13.41
N ALA A 128 4.46 8.92 -12.50
CA ALA A 128 4.76 10.29 -12.91
C ALA A 128 6.29 10.42 -12.96
N LEU A 129 6.79 10.68 -14.18
CA LEU A 129 8.20 10.98 -14.49
C LEU A 129 8.70 12.22 -13.74
#